data_AF-A0A161V1E7-F1
#
_entry.id   AF-A0A161V1E7-F1
#
_cell.length_a   1.000
_cell.length_b   1.000
_cell.length_c   1.000
_cell.angle_alpha   90.00
_cell.angle_beta   90.00
_cell.angle_gamma   90.00
#
_symmetry.space_group_name_H-M   'P 1'
#
loop_
_entity.id
_entity.type
_entity.pdbx_description
1 polymer ?
#
loop_
_entity_poly.entity_id
_entity_poly.type
_entity_poly.pdbx_seq_one_letter_code
_entity_poly.pdbx_strand_id
1 'polypeptide(L)'
;MDDMLIVTTNEVAGYRIVEVYGEVFGLTTRSRNLFSSAGQQMKTVVGGEINGYTKLQHDTRETSIGRMKEEAKAKGANAIVAMRFDSSTFQNIDSVAAYGTAVKIEKI
;
A
#
# COMPACT_ATOMS: atom_id res chain seq x y z
N MET A 1 -16.62 -1.47 0.98
CA MET A 1 -15.24 -1.05 0.62
C MET A 1 -15.11 0.36 1.13
N ASP A 2 -14.12 0.64 1.97
CA ASP A 2 -14.00 1.96 2.59
C ASP A 2 -13.39 2.94 1.58
N ASP A 3 -14.19 3.90 1.11
CA ASP A 3 -13.88 4.86 0.04
C ASP A 3 -12.98 6.00 0.54
N MET A 4 -11.86 5.65 1.16
CA MET A 4 -10.81 6.62 1.48
C MET A 4 -10.01 6.93 0.20
N LEU A 5 -10.05 8.19 -0.25
CA LEU A 5 -9.28 8.64 -1.40
C LEU A 5 -7.78 8.63 -1.06
N ILE A 6 -6.98 7.96 -1.87
CA ILE A 6 -5.53 7.92 -1.74
C ILE A 6 -4.93 8.40 -3.04
N VAL A 7 -4.06 9.41 -2.97
CA VAL A 7 -3.37 9.96 -4.13
C VAL A 7 -1.88 10.06 -3.89
N THR A 8 -1.12 9.99 -4.98
CA THR A 8 0.33 10.21 -4.97
C THR A 8 0.68 11.70 -5.11
N THR A 9 -0.28 12.55 -5.47
CA THR A 9 -0.14 14.01 -5.53
C THR A 9 -0.22 14.62 -4.13
N ASN A 10 0.32 15.83 -3.96
CA ASN A 10 0.22 16.57 -2.68
C ASN A 10 -1.16 17.21 -2.51
N GLU A 11 -1.86 17.47 -3.62
CA GLU A 11 -3.18 18.10 -3.68
C GLU A 11 -4.17 17.20 -4.42
N VAL A 12 -5.46 17.45 -4.22
CA VAL A 12 -6.55 16.72 -4.86
C VAL A 12 -7.39 17.70 -5.67
N ALA A 13 -7.35 17.59 -7.00
CA ALA A 13 -8.09 18.50 -7.88
C ALA A 13 -9.61 18.46 -7.59
N GLY A 14 -10.23 19.63 -7.44
CA GLY A 14 -11.65 19.76 -7.09
C GLY A 14 -11.96 19.61 -5.59
N TYR A 15 -10.94 19.49 -4.75
CA TYR A 15 -11.06 19.43 -3.30
C TYR A 15 -10.11 20.41 -2.62
N ARG A 16 -10.45 20.82 -1.41
CA ARG A 16 -9.59 21.57 -0.49
C ARG A 16 -9.23 20.71 0.71
N ILE A 17 -7.97 20.77 1.15
CA ILE A 17 -7.55 20.18 2.44
C ILE A 17 -7.99 21.15 3.54
N VAL A 18 -8.77 20.67 4.50
CA VAL A 18 -9.28 21.47 5.63
C VAL A 18 -8.59 21.14 6.96
N GLU A 19 -8.06 19.93 7.10
CA GLU A 19 -7.32 19.48 8.29
C GLU A 19 -6.19 18.52 7.89
N VAL A 20 -5.06 18.57 8.60
CA VAL A 20 -3.90 17.67 8.41
C VAL A 20 -3.65 16.91 9.70
N TYR A 21 -3.60 15.59 9.64
CA TYR A 21 -3.45 14.69 10.80
C TYR A 21 -2.05 14.07 10.93
N GLY A 22 -1.10 14.52 10.10
CA GLY A 22 0.27 14.02 10.09
C GLY A 22 0.47 12.79 9.20
N GLU A 23 1.62 12.15 9.37
CA GLU A 23 2.01 10.95 8.64
C GLU A 23 1.16 9.74 9.04
N VAL A 24 1.00 8.80 8.10
CA VAL A 24 0.45 7.46 8.36
C VAL A 24 1.23 6.43 7.58
N PHE A 25 1.30 5.21 8.09
CA PHE A 25 2.02 4.12 7.47
C PHE A 25 1.36 2.76 7.71
N GLY A 26 1.57 1.86 6.75
CA GLY A 26 1.19 0.46 6.85
C GLY A 26 2.34 -0.41 6.40
N LEU A 27 2.75 -1.33 7.28
CA LEU A 27 3.90 -2.19 7.07
C LEU A 27 3.43 -3.63 6.86
N THR A 28 4.04 -4.36 5.93
CA THR A 28 3.83 -5.79 5.76
C THR A 28 5.15 -6.45 5.39
N THR A 29 5.41 -7.62 5.98
CA THR A 29 6.58 -8.44 5.69
C THR A 29 6.11 -9.86 5.43
N ARG A 30 6.49 -10.45 4.30
CA ARG A 30 6.10 -11.81 3.90
C ARG A 30 7.30 -12.63 3.46
N SER A 31 7.31 -13.91 3.85
CA SER A 31 8.30 -14.87 3.38
C SER A 31 7.80 -15.55 2.10
N ARG A 32 8.66 -15.60 1.08
CA ARG A 32 8.42 -16.32 -0.18
C ARG A 32 8.26 -17.83 0.04
N ASN A 33 8.89 -18.39 1.08
CA ASN A 33 8.83 -19.82 1.38
C ASN A 33 7.41 -20.27 1.80
N LEU A 34 6.64 -19.38 2.44
CA LEU A 34 5.23 -19.63 2.79
C LEU A 34 4.30 -19.56 1.57
N PHE A 35 4.73 -18.88 0.50
CA PHE A 35 3.99 -18.80 -0.77
C PHE A 35 4.38 -19.94 -1.71
N SER A 36 5.64 -20.40 -1.67
CA SER A 36 6.11 -21.53 -2.49
C SER A 36 5.43 -22.87 -2.16
N SER A 37 4.99 -23.06 -0.91
CA SER A 37 4.25 -24.27 -0.50
C SER A 37 2.85 -24.34 -1.10
N ALA A 38 2.24 -23.22 -1.50
CA ALA A 38 0.96 -23.17 -2.19
C ALA A 38 1.07 -23.21 -3.73
N GLY A 39 2.28 -23.12 -4.28
CA GLY A 39 2.53 -22.79 -5.69
C GLY A 39 3.59 -23.64 -6.36
N GLN A 40 3.50 -24.98 -6.28
CA GLN A 40 4.34 -25.93 -7.04
C GLN A 40 4.26 -25.76 -8.59
N GLN A 41 3.56 -24.74 -9.09
CA GLN A 41 3.43 -24.37 -10.50
C GLN A 41 4.15 -23.05 -10.87
N MET A 42 5.03 -22.52 -10.03
CA MET A 42 5.78 -21.27 -10.29
C MET A 42 6.91 -21.45 -11.32
N LYS A 43 6.60 -22.00 -12.50
CA LYS A 43 7.58 -22.25 -13.57
C LYS A 43 7.32 -21.51 -14.88
N THR A 44 6.31 -20.65 -14.96
CA THR A 44 6.04 -19.92 -16.21
C THR A 44 6.62 -18.52 -16.12
N VAL A 45 7.85 -18.37 -16.60
CA VAL A 45 8.41 -17.06 -16.95
C VAL A 45 7.82 -16.68 -18.29
N VAL A 46 6.89 -15.71 -18.32
CA VAL A 46 6.37 -15.14 -19.57
C VAL A 46 6.91 -13.71 -19.66
N GLY A 47 7.69 -13.41 -20.71
CA GLY A 47 8.24 -12.06 -20.91
C GLY A 47 9.20 -11.58 -19.81
N GLY A 48 9.75 -12.48 -18.99
CA GLY A 48 10.66 -12.14 -17.89
C GLY A 48 9.98 -11.95 -16.53
N GLU A 49 8.65 -12.05 -16.45
CA GLU A 49 7.90 -11.94 -15.20
C GLU A 49 7.72 -13.31 -14.52
N ILE A 50 7.82 -13.33 -13.18
CA ILE A 50 7.49 -14.50 -12.36
C ILE A 50 6.13 -14.25 -11.72
N ASN A 51 5.04 -14.73 -12.34
CA ASN A 51 3.66 -14.42 -11.93
C ASN A 51 3.36 -14.61 -10.44
N GLY A 52 3.89 -15.68 -9.83
CA GLY A 52 3.70 -15.93 -8.39
C GLY A 52 4.40 -14.89 -7.50
N TYR A 53 5.53 -14.35 -7.96
CA TYR A 53 6.24 -13.27 -7.27
C TYR A 53 5.52 -11.94 -7.44
N THR A 54 5.04 -11.62 -8.64
CA THR A 54 4.21 -10.42 -8.87
C THR A 54 2.95 -10.44 -8.01
N LYS A 55 2.28 -11.60 -7.93
CA LYS A 55 1.11 -11.77 -7.06
C LYS A 55 1.45 -11.53 -5.59
N LEU A 56 2.56 -12.09 -5.09
CA LEU A 56 3.00 -11.86 -3.72
C LEU A 56 3.26 -10.36 -3.45
N GLN A 57 3.93 -9.67 -4.36
CA GLN A 57 4.19 -8.22 -4.22
C GLN A 57 2.89 -7.43 -4.18
N HIS A 58 1.94 -7.75 -5.07
CA HIS A 58 0.62 -7.12 -5.09
C HIS A 58 -0.13 -7.32 -3.77
N ASP A 59 -0.25 -8.56 -3.29
CA ASP A 59 -0.95 -8.87 -2.04
C ASP A 59 -0.29 -8.21 -0.82
N THR A 60 1.04 -8.09 -0.83
CA THR A 60 1.81 -7.42 0.22
C THR A 60 1.52 -5.92 0.22
N ARG A 61 1.47 -5.28 -0.96
CA ARG A 61 1.10 -3.86 -1.10
C ARG A 61 -0.33 -3.59 -0.63
N GLU A 62 -1.29 -4.41 -1.02
CA GLU A 62 -2.70 -4.26 -0.59
C GLU A 62 -2.83 -4.36 0.93
N THR A 63 -2.10 -5.29 1.56
CA THR A 63 -2.08 -5.40 3.03
C THR A 63 -1.53 -4.13 3.69
N SER A 64 -0.43 -3.60 3.16
CA SER A 64 0.18 -2.36 3.65
C SER A 64 -0.75 -1.15 3.45
N ILE A 65 -1.42 -1.03 2.30
CA ILE A 65 -2.43 0.01 2.07
C ILE A 65 -3.57 -0.10 3.09
N GLY A 66 -4.07 -1.32 3.33
CA GLY A 66 -5.14 -1.55 4.31
C GLY A 66 -4.81 -1.04 5.69
N ARG A 67 -3.61 -1.37 6.20
CA ARG A 67 -3.10 -0.92 7.50
C ARG A 67 -2.92 0.61 7.55
N MET A 68 -2.38 1.21 6.50
CA MET A 68 -2.24 2.67 6.38
C MET A 68 -3.61 3.38 6.40
N LYS A 69 -4.62 2.80 5.72
CA LYS A 69 -6.01 3.31 5.76
C LYS A 69 -6.61 3.23 7.15
N GLU A 70 -6.40 2.12 7.86
CA GLU A 70 -6.89 1.95 9.24
C GLU A 70 -6.29 3.01 10.17
N GLU A 71 -4.99 3.28 10.07
CA GLU A 71 -4.34 4.35 10.83
C GLU A 71 -4.92 5.73 10.50
N ALA A 72 -5.09 6.04 9.21
CA ALA A 72 -5.67 7.31 8.77
C ALA A 72 -7.09 7.51 9.30
N LYS A 73 -7.93 6.45 9.27
CA LYS A 73 -9.29 6.50 9.83
C LYS A 73 -9.27 6.71 11.34
N ALA A 74 -8.35 6.05 12.06
CA ALA A 74 -8.21 6.23 13.50
C ALA A 74 -7.84 7.67 13.87
N LYS A 75 -7.17 8.41 12.98
CA LYS A 75 -6.87 9.84 13.11
C LYS A 75 -8.01 10.77 12.66
N GLY A 76 -9.12 10.23 12.12
CA GLY A 76 -10.26 11.01 11.63
C GLY A 76 -10.12 11.53 10.19
N ALA A 77 -9.10 11.06 9.46
CA ALA A 77 -8.88 11.44 8.07
C ALA A 77 -9.89 10.78 7.12
N ASN A 78 -10.20 11.45 6.01
CA ASN A 78 -11.01 10.91 4.91
C ASN A 78 -10.21 10.74 3.60
N ALA A 79 -8.95 11.18 3.58
CA ALA A 79 -8.04 11.00 2.46
C ALA A 79 -6.58 10.89 2.90
N ILE A 80 -5.74 10.35 2.01
CA ILE A 80 -4.29 10.30 2.15
C ILE A 80 -3.66 10.91 0.90
N VAL A 81 -2.81 11.91 1.07
CA VAL A 81 -2.05 12.57 0.00
C VAL A 81 -0.57 12.19 0.06
N ALA A 82 0.15 12.50 -1.01
CA ALA A 82 1.59 12.24 -1.15
C ALA A 82 1.96 10.78 -0.87
N MET A 83 1.07 9.83 -1.19
CA MET A 83 1.28 8.42 -0.87
C MET A 83 2.47 7.84 -1.63
N ARG A 84 3.31 7.06 -0.95
CA ARG A 84 4.48 6.39 -1.50
C ARG A 84 4.59 4.96 -0.97
N PHE A 85 5.38 4.17 -1.67
CA PHE A 85 5.86 2.88 -1.19
C PHE A 85 7.35 2.94 -0.94
N ASP A 86 7.79 2.26 0.11
CA ASP A 86 9.14 1.75 0.24
C ASP A 86 9.08 0.21 0.28
N SER A 87 10.01 -0.45 -0.38
CA SER A 87 10.06 -1.91 -0.41
C SER A 87 11.49 -2.40 -0.38
N SER A 88 11.74 -3.40 0.45
CA SER A 88 13.03 -4.07 0.52
C SER A 88 12.84 -5.58 0.46
N THR A 89 13.76 -6.23 -0.22
CA THR A 89 13.83 -7.69 -0.28
C THR A 89 15.16 -8.12 0.30
N PHE A 90 15.13 -8.95 1.33
CA PHE A 90 16.32 -9.56 1.91
C PHE A 90 16.16 -11.07 1.95
N GLN A 91 17.04 -11.79 1.27
CA GLN A 91 16.90 -13.22 1.03
C GLN A 91 15.49 -13.55 0.54
N ASN A 92 14.74 -14.42 1.21
CA ASN A 92 13.39 -14.83 0.83
C ASN A 92 12.29 -14.01 1.51
N ILE A 93 12.61 -12.85 2.06
CA ILE A 93 11.67 -11.98 2.77
C ILE A 93 11.46 -10.71 1.96
N ASP A 94 10.20 -10.40 1.66
CA ASP A 94 9.78 -9.14 1.06
C ASP A 94 9.07 -8.28 2.13
N SER A 95 9.53 -7.05 2.28
CA SER A 95 8.94 -6.04 3.16
C SER A 95 8.44 -4.86 2.34
N VAL A 96 7.25 -4.36 2.65
CA VAL A 96 6.64 -3.19 2.01
C VAL A 96 6.07 -2.25 3.06
N ALA A 97 6.47 -0.99 2.99
CA ALA A 97 5.85 0.11 3.70
C ALA A 97 5.04 0.97 2.72
N ALA A 98 3.74 1.11 2.96
CA ALA A 98 2.93 2.17 2.37
C ALA A 98 2.91 3.34 3.35
N TYR A 99 3.12 4.58 2.89
CA TYR A 99 3.05 5.75 3.74
C TYR A 99 2.56 6.99 3.00
N GLY A 100 2.07 7.99 3.73
CA GLY A 100 1.60 9.26 3.19
C GLY A 100 1.17 10.22 4.29
N THR A 101 0.45 11.28 3.92
CA THR A 101 -0.09 12.25 4.87
C THR A 101 -1.61 12.10 4.97
N ALA A 102 -2.10 11.85 6.17
CA ALA A 102 -3.53 11.76 6.45
C ALA A 102 -4.14 13.16 6.54
N VAL A 103 -5.22 13.38 5.80
CA VAL A 103 -5.87 14.69 5.68
C VAL A 103 -7.39 14.56 5.68
N LYS A 104 -8.07 15.66 6.00
CA LYS A 104 -9.49 15.84 5.69
C LYS A 104 -9.62 16.72 4.47
N ILE A 105 -10.37 16.27 3.47
CA ILE A 105 -10.70 17.03 2.27
C ILE A 105 -12.20 17.28 2.16
N GLU A 106 -12.55 18.42 1.56
CA GLU A 106 -13.91 18.80 1.20
C GLU A 106 -13.96 19.22 -0.27
N LYS A 107 -15.07 18.94 -0.96
CA LYS A 107 -15.25 19.36 -2.36
C LYS A 107 -15.33 20.88 -2.43
N ILE A 108 -14.68 21.48 -3.43
CA ILE A 108 -14.75 22.92 -3.73
C ILE A 108 -16.12 23.26 -4.32
#